data_AF-A0A8J8BUZ1-F1
#
_entry.id   AF-A0A8J8BUZ1-F1
#
_cell.length_a   1.000
_cell.length_b   1.000
_cell.length_c   1.000
_cell.angle_alpha   90.00
_cell.angle_beta   90.00
_cell.angle_gamma   90.00
#
_symmetry.space_group_name_H-M   'P 1'
#
loop_
_entity.id
_entity.type
_entity.pdbx_description
1 polymer ?
#
loop_
_entity_poly.entity_id
_entity_poly.type
_entity_poly.pdbx_seq_one_letter_code
_entity_poly.pdbx_strand_id
1 'polypeptide(L)'
;SMTITATGDVITCAPWRKPIDSVKDHTLTEIWNENPFYQELRALRVDHIEVCKDCEEKTFCGGGCRGVAYEYSGSLYAPDPHCPKFLRR
;
A
#
# COMPACT_ATOMS: atom_id res chain seq x y z
N SER A 1 -5.99 2.46 6.06
CA SER A 1 -7.42 2.77 5.79
C SER A 1 -8.08 1.55 5.18
N MET A 2 -9.41 1.52 5.18
CA MET A 2 -10.23 0.61 4.38
C MET A 2 -11.29 1.46 3.70
N THR A 3 -11.59 1.20 2.44
CA THR A 3 -12.63 1.91 1.69
C THR A 3 -13.56 0.90 1.04
N ILE A 4 -14.86 1.14 1.17
CA ILE A 4 -15.91 0.27 0.63
C ILE A 4 -16.57 1.04 -0.51
N THR A 5 -16.63 0.46 -1.70
CA THR A 5 -17.28 1.05 -2.86
C THR A 5 -18.81 0.93 -2.76
N ALA A 6 -19.55 1.65 -3.60
CA ALA A 6 -21.01 1.53 -3.65
C ALA A 6 -21.50 0.12 -4.05
N THR A 7 -20.64 -0.68 -4.68
CA THR A 7 -20.91 -2.07 -5.05
C THR A 7 -20.59 -3.07 -3.92
N GLY A 8 -20.02 -2.60 -2.80
CA GLY A 8 -19.63 -3.45 -1.67
C GLY A 8 -18.21 -4.03 -1.77
N ASP A 9 -17.44 -3.64 -2.79
CA ASP A 9 -16.05 -4.07 -2.92
C ASP A 9 -15.18 -3.32 -1.91
N VAL A 10 -14.19 -4.02 -1.35
CA VAL A 10 -13.19 -3.43 -0.47
C VAL A 10 -11.92 -3.13 -1.25
N ILE A 11 -11.50 -1.87 -1.19
CA ILE A 11 -10.19 -1.38 -1.62
C ILE A 11 -9.44 -0.78 -0.42
N THR A 12 -8.13 -0.64 -0.53
CA THR A 12 -7.29 -0.17 0.59
C THR A 12 -7.30 1.35 0.76
N CYS A 13 -7.21 2.09 -0.34
CA CYS A 13 -7.22 3.54 -0.39
C CYS A 13 -7.52 4.04 -1.82
N ALA A 14 -7.84 5.32 -1.99
CA ALA A 14 -8.24 5.87 -3.29
C ALA A 14 -7.21 5.69 -4.45
N PRO A 15 -5.88 5.77 -4.22
CA PRO A 15 -4.89 5.45 -5.25
C PRO A 15 -4.94 3.99 -5.74
N TRP A 16 -5.44 3.08 -4.91
CA TRP A 16 -5.55 1.67 -5.22
C TRP A 16 -6.99 1.34 -5.63
N ARG A 17 -7.24 1.09 -6.91
CA ARG A 17 -8.61 0.87 -7.39
C ARG A 17 -9.01 -0.59 -7.51
N LYS A 18 -8.06 -1.52 -7.41
CA LYS A 18 -8.33 -2.95 -7.54
C LYS A 18 -9.00 -3.50 -6.26
N PRO A 19 -10.18 -4.13 -6.35
CA PRO A 19 -10.77 -4.84 -5.22
C PRO A 19 -9.82 -5.91 -4.66
N ILE A 20 -9.73 -5.98 -3.34
CA ILE A 20 -8.97 -7.01 -2.62
C ILE A 20 -9.86 -7.95 -1.81
N ASP A 21 -11.12 -7.55 -1.60
CA ASP A 21 -12.14 -8.32 -0.89
C ASP A 21 -13.53 -7.70 -1.14
N SER A 22 -14.59 -8.25 -0.53
CA SER A 22 -15.96 -7.76 -0.63
C SER A 22 -16.73 -7.99 0.67
N VAL A 23 -17.49 -6.98 1.10
CA VAL A 23 -18.32 -7.05 2.32
C VAL A 23 -19.56 -7.96 2.17
N LYS A 24 -19.79 -8.47 0.95
CA LYS A 24 -20.83 -9.47 0.67
C LYS A 24 -20.35 -10.88 1.02
N ASP A 25 -19.04 -11.09 1.05
CA ASP A 25 -18.40 -12.39 1.20
C ASP A 25 -17.79 -12.56 2.61
N HIS A 26 -17.19 -11.49 3.15
CA HIS A 26 -16.55 -11.49 4.47
C HIS A 26 -16.97 -10.27 5.32
N THR A 27 -16.96 -10.43 6.64
CA THR A 27 -17.20 -9.33 7.58
C THR A 27 -16.03 -8.33 7.58
N LEU A 28 -16.28 -7.09 7.99
CA LEU A 28 -15.23 -6.07 8.08
C LEU A 28 -14.06 -6.49 8.99
N THR A 29 -14.35 -7.24 10.06
CA THR A 29 -13.34 -7.74 11.00
C THR A 29 -12.47 -8.82 10.38
N GLU A 30 -13.06 -9.77 9.65
CA GLU A 30 -12.31 -10.79 8.89
C GLU A 30 -11.44 -10.12 7.83
N ILE A 31 -12.01 -9.23 7.02
CA ILE A 31 -11.27 -8.50 5.98
C ILE A 31 -10.12 -7.70 6.61
N TRP A 32 -10.36 -6.98 7.70
CA TRP A 32 -9.31 -6.17 8.33
C TRP A 32 -8.19 -7.01 8.97
N ASN A 33 -8.53 -8.10 9.65
CA ASN A 33 -7.56 -8.84 10.46
C ASN A 33 -6.90 -10.00 9.70
N GLU A 34 -7.61 -10.62 8.77
CA GLU A 34 -7.23 -11.90 8.17
C GLU A 34 -6.86 -11.79 6.69
N ASN A 35 -7.36 -10.77 5.98
CA ASN A 35 -7.01 -10.59 4.57
C ASN A 35 -5.47 -10.45 4.41
N PRO A 36 -4.81 -11.35 3.65
CA PRO A 36 -3.35 -11.37 3.52
C PRO A 36 -2.77 -10.04 3.03
N PHE A 37 -3.52 -9.34 2.18
CA PHE A 37 -3.10 -8.05 1.64
C PHE A 37 -3.00 -6.97 2.74
N TYR A 38 -4.00 -6.90 3.62
CA TYR A 38 -3.96 -5.97 4.75
C TYR A 38 -2.89 -6.34 5.77
N GLN A 39 -2.64 -7.65 5.97
CA GLN A 39 -1.53 -8.10 6.82
C GLN A 39 -0.18 -7.67 6.24
N GLU A 40 0.06 -7.92 4.95
CA GLU A 40 1.28 -7.52 4.26
C GLU A 40 1.49 -6.00 4.29
N LEU A 41 0.46 -5.23 3.95
CA LEU A 41 0.54 -3.76 3.93
C LEU A 41 0.89 -3.19 5.31
N ARG A 42 0.38 -3.78 6.41
CA ARG A 42 0.68 -3.34 7.78
C ARG A 42 2.03 -3.84 8.30
N ALA A 43 2.49 -4.98 7.80
CA ALA A 43 3.80 -5.54 8.13
C ALA A 43 4.94 -4.78 7.43
N LEU A 44 4.66 -4.13 6.30
CA LEU A 44 5.64 -3.35 5.55
C LEU A 44 6.29 -2.26 6.42
N ARG A 45 7.62 -2.17 6.29
CA ARG A 45 8.47 -1.14 6.91
C ARG A 45 9.22 -0.41 5.81
N VAL A 46 9.59 0.84 6.07
CA VAL A 46 10.34 1.66 5.10
C VAL A 46 11.67 1.00 4.70
N ASP A 47 12.28 0.24 5.61
CA ASP A 47 13.53 -0.50 5.36
C ASP A 47 13.36 -1.69 4.40
N HIS A 48 12.13 -2.13 4.13
CA HIS A 48 11.84 -3.14 3.11
C HIS A 48 11.87 -2.56 1.69
N ILE A 49 11.97 -1.24 1.54
CA ILE A 49 12.07 -0.57 0.24
C ILE A 49 13.54 -0.26 -0.02
N GLU A 50 14.13 -0.92 -1.02
CA GLU A 50 15.59 -0.93 -1.24
C GLU A 50 16.21 0.47 -1.27
N VAL A 51 15.62 1.40 -2.03
CA VAL A 51 16.15 2.78 -2.14
C VAL A 51 15.95 3.61 -0.87
N CYS A 52 15.08 3.17 0.04
CA CYS A 52 14.77 3.89 1.28
C CYS A 52 15.58 3.38 2.47
N LYS A 53 16.10 2.15 2.44
CA LYS A 53 16.84 1.52 3.54
C LYS A 53 17.95 2.39 4.10
N ASP A 54 18.75 2.99 3.22
CA ASP A 54 19.87 3.88 3.57
C ASP A 54 19.55 5.36 3.29
N CYS A 55 18.27 5.71 3.13
CA CYS A 55 17.88 7.10 2.91
C CYS A 55 17.80 7.85 4.25
N GLU A 56 18.55 8.94 4.35
CA GLU A 56 18.55 9.83 5.52
C GLU A 56 17.16 10.38 5.88
N GLU A 57 16.28 10.55 4.87
CA GLU A 57 14.92 11.11 5.02
C GLU A 57 13.84 10.04 5.29
N LYS A 58 14.22 8.76 5.45
CA LYS A 58 13.25 7.65 5.47
C LYS A 58 12.25 7.74 6.62
N THR A 59 12.65 8.29 7.76
CA THR A 59 11.78 8.47 8.93
C THR A 59 10.80 9.63 8.75
N PHE A 60 11.16 10.62 7.93
CA PHE A 60 10.31 11.75 7.60
C PHE A 60 9.25 11.37 6.56
N CYS A 61 9.64 10.74 5.46
CA CYS A 61 8.71 10.42 4.36
C CYS A 61 8.02 9.05 4.51
N GLY A 62 8.56 8.15 5.33
CA GLY A 62 8.04 6.79 5.50
C GLY A 62 8.09 5.92 4.24
N GLY A 63 8.85 6.32 3.22
CA GLY A 63 8.89 5.67 1.91
C GLY A 63 7.81 6.14 0.94
N GLY A 64 6.98 7.13 1.28
CA GLY A 64 5.93 7.65 0.40
C GLY A 64 4.68 6.76 0.31
N CYS A 65 3.81 7.04 -0.66
CA CYS A 65 2.51 6.42 -0.78
C CYS A 65 2.60 4.99 -1.35
N ARG A 66 2.26 3.99 -0.53
CA ARG A 66 2.24 2.57 -0.96
C ARG A 66 1.18 2.28 -2.02
N GLY A 67 0.04 2.99 -1.98
CA GLY A 67 -1.00 2.85 -2.99
C GLY A 67 -0.54 3.31 -4.37
N VAL A 68 0.14 4.46 -4.44
CA VAL A 68 0.72 4.97 -5.71
C VAL A 68 1.87 4.07 -6.18
N ALA A 69 2.77 3.66 -5.28
CA ALA A 69 3.87 2.77 -5.62
C ALA A 69 3.37 1.46 -6.24
N TYR A 70 2.33 0.86 -5.67
CA TYR A 70 1.74 -0.36 -6.20
C TYR A 70 0.99 -0.13 -7.50
N GLU A 71 0.16 0.90 -7.62
CA GLU A 71 -0.56 1.18 -8.88
C GLU A 71 0.41 1.41 -10.05
N TYR A 72 1.57 2.02 -9.78
CA TYR A 72 2.59 2.27 -10.79
C TYR A 72 3.43 1.03 -11.15
N SER A 73 3.78 0.19 -10.17
CA SER A 73 4.78 -0.88 -10.34
C SER A 73 4.27 -2.30 -10.16
N GLY A 74 3.07 -2.48 -9.60
CA GLY A 74 2.53 -3.76 -9.14
C GLY A 74 3.15 -4.29 -7.84
N SER A 75 3.98 -3.51 -7.13
CA SER A 75 4.68 -3.96 -5.92
C SER A 75 4.56 -2.96 -4.77
N LEU A 76 4.27 -3.48 -3.57
CA LEU A 76 4.30 -2.70 -2.33
C LEU A 76 5.71 -2.28 -1.91
N TYR A 77 6.73 -3.00 -2.41
CA TYR A 77 8.14 -2.79 -2.08
C TYR A 77 8.85 -1.88 -3.07
N ALA A 78 8.15 -1.42 -4.10
CA ALA A 78 8.69 -0.44 -5.02
C ALA A 78 8.79 0.95 -4.36
N PRO A 79 9.72 1.80 -4.80
CA PRO A 79 9.73 3.21 -4.43
C PRO A 79 8.47 3.93 -4.89
N ASP A 80 8.11 5.00 -4.17
CA ASP A 80 7.10 5.94 -4.67
C ASP A 80 7.64 6.63 -5.94
N PRO A 81 6.91 6.63 -7.07
CA PRO A 81 7.35 7.25 -8.32
C PRO A 81 7.61 8.75 -8.20
N HIS A 82 7.08 9.43 -7.17
CA HIS A 82 7.33 10.85 -6.91
C HIS A 82 8.58 11.10 -6.07
N CYS A 83 9.29 10.06 -5.61
CA CYS A 83 10.50 10.23 -4.83
C CYS A 83 11.61 10.89 -5.69
N PRO A 84 12.16 12.05 -5.28
CA PRO A 84 13.22 12.70 -6.06
C PRO A 84 14.49 11.85 -6.21
N LYS A 85 14.78 10.97 -5.23
CA LYS A 85 15.90 10.02 -5.32
C LYS A 85 15.61 8.85 -6.27
N PHE A 86 14.35 8.52 -6.51
CA PHE A 86 13.94 7.50 -7.47
C PHE A 86 13.98 8.03 -8.92
N LEU A 87 13.55 9.28 -9.13
CA LEU A 87 13.53 9.93 -10.45
C LEU A 87 14.91 10.32 -11.01
N ARG A 88 15.98 10.22 -10.20
CA ARG A 88 17.36 10.54 -10.59
C ARG A 88 18.17 9.32 -11.04
N ARG A 89 17.50 8.25 -11.46
CA ARG A 89 18.12 7.06 -12.07
C ARG A 89 18.05 7.12 -13.58
#